data_AF-A0AAV8WQ33-F1
#
_entry.id   AF-A0AAV8WQ33-F1
#
_cell.length_a   1.000
_cell.length_b   1.000
_cell.length_c   1.000
_cell.angle_alpha   90.00
_cell.angle_beta   90.00
_cell.angle_gamma   90.00
#
_symmetry.space_group_name_H-M   'P 1'
#
loop_
_entity.id
_entity.type
_entity.pdbx_description
1 polymer ?
#
loop_
_entity_poly.entity_id
_entity_poly.type
_entity_poly.pdbx_seq_one_letter_code
_entity_poly.pdbx_strand_id
1 'polypeptide(L)'
;MIFLRIPELAINPLGERIVNSFFQGDDFNDRVNFRQFMQVLSHFRPVKKNKDNKLNSREEKLRFAFKMYDLDNDDMISKDELLAILHMMVGTNISEEQLNSIAERTIVEADEDGDQMISFEEFCKALQRTDVEQKMSIRFLN
;
A
#
# COMPACT_ATOMS: atom_id res chain seq x y z
N MET A 1 -17.99 1.56 -11.75
CA MET A 1 -17.05 0.44 -11.53
C MET A 1 -17.70 -0.64 -10.67
N ILE A 2 -17.65 -1.92 -11.10
CA ILE A 2 -18.28 -3.06 -10.39
C ILE A 2 -17.69 -3.28 -8.98
N PHE A 3 -16.43 -2.90 -8.76
CA PHE A 3 -15.73 -3.09 -7.48
C PHE A 3 -16.27 -2.22 -6.33
N LEU A 4 -16.81 -1.03 -6.61
CA LEU A 4 -17.47 -0.18 -5.59
C LEU A 4 -18.83 -0.74 -5.12
N ARG A 5 -19.35 -1.77 -5.79
CA ARG A 5 -20.54 -2.49 -5.32
C ARG A 5 -20.22 -3.56 -4.28
N ILE A 6 -18.94 -3.84 -4.03
CA ILE A 6 -18.49 -4.73 -2.96
C ILE A 6 -18.53 -3.90 -1.66
N PRO A 7 -19.50 -4.14 -0.76
CA PRO A 7 -19.69 -3.30 0.41
C PRO A 7 -18.43 -3.22 1.28
N GLU A 8 -17.68 -4.31 1.38
CA GLU A 8 -16.45 -4.42 2.16
C GLU A 8 -15.32 -3.56 1.60
N LEU A 9 -15.30 -3.32 0.29
CA LEU A 9 -14.31 -2.48 -0.36
C LEU A 9 -14.75 -1.01 -0.36
N ALA A 10 -16.06 -0.75 -0.43
CA ALA A 10 -16.63 0.59 -0.37
C ALA A 10 -16.47 1.26 1.00
N ILE A 11 -16.43 0.48 2.09
CA ILE A 11 -16.18 1.00 3.45
C ILE A 11 -14.70 1.10 3.80
N ASN A 12 -13.81 0.54 2.98
CA ASN A 12 -12.37 0.59 3.21
C ASN A 12 -11.84 1.96 2.76
N PRO A 13 -11.20 2.76 3.64
CA PRO A 13 -10.66 4.06 3.25
C PRO A 13 -9.61 4.01 2.13
N LEU A 14 -8.94 2.87 1.97
CA LEU A 14 -8.00 2.61 0.88
C LEU A 14 -8.64 1.85 -0.29
N GLY A 15 -9.96 1.66 -0.27
CA GLY A 15 -10.68 0.84 -1.24
C GLY A 15 -10.41 1.29 -2.67
N GLU A 16 -10.49 2.59 -2.95
CA GLU A 16 -10.19 3.14 -4.28
C GLU A 16 -8.74 2.89 -4.72
N ARG A 17 -7.78 2.99 -3.80
CA ARG A 17 -6.35 2.73 -4.09
C ARG A 17 -6.12 1.26 -4.45
N ILE A 18 -6.75 0.36 -3.69
CA ILE A 18 -6.72 -1.08 -3.98
C ILE A 18 -7.39 -1.35 -5.33
N VAL A 19 -8.53 -0.71 -5.64
CA VAL A 19 -9.21 -0.84 -6.93
C VAL A 19 -8.30 -0.38 -8.08
N ASN A 20 -7.66 0.78 -7.94
CA ASN A 20 -6.76 1.34 -8.96
C ASN A 20 -5.55 0.43 -9.23
N SER A 21 -5.08 -0.31 -8.22
CA SER A 21 -3.99 -1.28 -8.41
C SER A 21 -4.33 -2.40 -9.41
N PHE A 22 -5.61 -2.73 -9.62
CA PHE A 22 -6.03 -3.72 -10.62
C PHE A 22 -5.94 -3.23 -12.06
N PHE A 23 -5.76 -1.93 -12.28
CA PHE A 23 -5.75 -1.28 -13.60
C PHE A 23 -4.36 -0.79 -14.03
N GLN A 24 -3.30 -1.03 -13.25
CA GLN A 24 -1.93 -0.57 -13.55
C GLN A 24 -1.26 -1.23 -14.78
N GLY A 25 -2.00 -1.90 -15.66
CA GLY A 25 -1.44 -2.60 -16.83
C GLY A 25 -2.13 -2.20 -18.13
N ASP A 26 -1.41 -1.42 -18.96
CA ASP A 26 -1.46 -1.07 -20.40
C ASP A 26 -2.77 -1.06 -21.22
N ASP A 27 -3.88 -1.58 -20.74
CA ASP A 27 -5.16 -1.45 -21.40
C ASP A 27 -5.96 -0.37 -20.66
N PHE A 28 -6.19 0.76 -21.34
CA PHE A 28 -7.15 1.83 -20.99
C PHE A 28 -8.61 1.33 -20.98
N ASN A 29 -8.83 0.10 -20.54
CA ASN A 29 -10.12 -0.55 -20.52
C ASN A 29 -10.57 -0.59 -19.06
N ASP A 30 -11.81 -0.16 -18.81
CA ASP A 30 -12.47 -0.20 -17.50
C ASP A 30 -12.78 -1.64 -17.02
N ARG A 31 -11.99 -2.63 -17.46
CA ARG A 31 -12.21 -4.06 -17.25
C ARG A 31 -10.94 -4.72 -16.72
N VAL A 32 -11.10 -5.43 -15.61
CA VAL A 32 -10.07 -6.29 -15.02
C VAL A 32 -10.34 -7.72 -15.48
N ASN A 33 -9.38 -8.36 -16.13
CA ASN A 33 -9.45 -9.77 -16.47
C ASN A 33 -9.01 -10.67 -15.30
N PHE A 34 -9.30 -11.97 -15.37
CA PHE A 34 -8.98 -12.90 -14.27
C PHE A 34 -7.49 -12.92 -13.91
N ARG A 35 -6.60 -12.74 -14.89
CA ARG A 35 -5.15 -12.70 -14.64
C ARG A 35 -4.76 -11.46 -13.82
N GLN A 36 -5.23 -10.28 -14.22
CA GLN A 36 -5.01 -9.02 -13.50
C GLN A 36 -5.58 -9.10 -12.08
N PHE A 37 -6.80 -9.64 -11.94
CA PHE A 37 -7.43 -9.87 -10.64
C PHE A 37 -6.59 -10.77 -9.72
N MET A 38 -6.13 -11.91 -10.25
CA MET A 38 -5.31 -12.85 -9.50
C MET A 38 -3.92 -12.30 -9.18
N GLN A 39 -3.35 -11.43 -10.01
CA GLN A 39 -2.06 -10.80 -9.75
C GLN A 39 -2.12 -9.94 -8.48
N VAL A 40 -3.12 -9.06 -8.35
CA VAL A 40 -3.27 -8.24 -7.14
C VAL A 40 -3.55 -9.11 -5.91
N LEU A 41 -4.49 -10.05 -6.00
CA LEU A 41 -4.80 -10.95 -4.87
C LEU A 41 -3.63 -11.83 -4.43
N SER A 42 -2.71 -12.15 -5.35
CA SER A 42 -1.55 -12.99 -5.02
C SER A 42 -0.64 -12.36 -3.96
N HIS A 43 -0.54 -11.03 -3.91
CA HIS A 43 0.22 -10.31 -2.88
C HIS A 43 -0.31 -10.59 -1.47
N PHE A 44 -1.62 -10.82 -1.32
CA PHE A 44 -2.26 -11.09 -0.04
C PHE A 44 -2.21 -12.56 0.38
N ARG A 45 -1.62 -13.45 -0.43
CA ARG A 45 -1.48 -14.86 -0.07
C ARG A 45 -0.55 -15.00 1.15
N PRO A 46 -0.90 -15.83 2.15
CA PRO A 46 0.02 -16.16 3.24
C PRO A 46 1.32 -16.78 2.69
N VAL A 47 2.46 -16.30 3.22
CA VAL A 47 3.77 -16.86 2.89
C VAL A 47 3.90 -18.23 3.57
N LYS A 48 4.18 -19.27 2.79
CA LYS A 48 4.48 -20.60 3.31
C LYS A 48 6.00 -20.78 3.27
N LYS A 49 6.64 -21.00 4.42
CA LYS A 49 8.11 -21.14 4.55
C LYS A 49 8.74 -22.20 3.64
N ASN A 50 7.95 -23.14 3.12
CA ASN A 50 8.43 -24.28 2.32
C ASN A 50 8.29 -24.09 0.79
N LYS A 51 7.80 -22.94 0.31
CA LYS A 51 7.71 -22.64 -1.13
C LYS A 51 7.96 -21.16 -1.39
N ASP A 52 9.10 -20.87 -2.00
CA ASP A 52 9.37 -19.56 -2.58
C ASP A 52 8.33 -19.29 -3.67
N ASN A 53 7.57 -18.22 -3.48
CA ASN A 53 6.67 -17.72 -4.50
C ASN A 53 6.96 -16.24 -4.66
N LYS A 54 7.58 -15.88 -5.79
CA LYS A 54 8.04 -14.52 -6.07
C LYS A 54 6.93 -13.49 -5.86
N LEU A 55 5.70 -13.82 -6.24
CA LEU A 55 4.53 -12.93 -6.21
C LEU A 55 4.02 -12.54 -4.81
N ASN A 56 4.45 -13.22 -3.74
CA ASN A 56 4.07 -12.84 -2.37
C ASN A 56 5.29 -12.80 -1.45
N SER A 57 6.46 -12.54 -2.02
CA SER A 57 7.67 -12.26 -1.27
C SER A 57 7.45 -11.04 -0.36
N ARG A 58 8.30 -10.89 0.64
CA ARG A 58 8.30 -9.69 1.50
C ARG A 58 8.46 -8.42 0.66
N GLU A 59 9.35 -8.46 -0.32
CA GLU A 59 9.62 -7.33 -1.22
C GLU A 59 8.40 -6.96 -2.07
N GLU A 60 7.72 -7.93 -2.69
CA GLU A 60 6.51 -7.64 -3.49
C GLU A 60 5.36 -7.11 -2.62
N LYS A 61 5.23 -7.61 -1.38
CA LYS A 61 4.26 -7.07 -0.42
C LYS A 61 4.59 -5.62 -0.04
N LEU A 62 5.87 -5.33 0.24
CA LEU A 62 6.34 -3.97 0.53
C LEU A 62 6.13 -3.05 -0.67
N ARG A 63 6.44 -3.50 -1.89
CA ARG A 63 6.24 -2.75 -3.14
C ARG A 63 4.76 -2.47 -3.39
N PHE A 64 3.89 -3.45 -3.12
CA PHE A 64 2.45 -3.24 -3.18
C PHE A 64 1.97 -2.21 -2.15
N ALA A 65 2.47 -2.26 -0.91
CA ALA A 65 2.14 -1.28 0.12
C ALA A 65 2.66 0.12 -0.23
N PHE A 66 3.89 0.21 -0.74
CA PHE A 66 4.52 1.46 -1.18
C PHE A 66 3.66 2.17 -2.23
N LYS A 67 3.19 1.43 -3.25
CA LYS A 67 2.26 1.94 -4.27
C LYS A 67 0.90 2.40 -3.73
N MET A 68 0.54 2.05 -2.50
CA MET A 68 -0.66 2.60 -1.84
C MET A 68 -0.39 3.95 -1.17
N TYR A 69 0.87 4.32 -0.98
CA TYR A 69 1.30 5.62 -0.49
C TYR A 69 1.68 6.58 -1.62
N ASP A 70 2.46 6.12 -2.57
CA ASP A 70 2.82 6.84 -3.80
C ASP A 70 1.55 7.09 -4.66
N LEU A 71 1.10 8.34 -4.75
CA LEU A 71 -0.12 8.77 -5.45
C LEU A 71 0.15 9.06 -6.92
N ASP A 72 1.27 9.71 -7.22
CA ASP A 72 1.61 10.14 -8.57
C ASP A 72 2.46 9.13 -9.36
N ASN A 73 2.95 8.08 -8.70
CA ASN A 73 3.79 7.00 -9.23
C ASN A 73 5.19 7.49 -9.64
N ASP A 74 5.77 8.41 -8.88
CA ASP A 74 7.15 8.88 -9.07
C ASP A 74 8.21 7.99 -8.40
N ASP A 75 7.80 6.85 -7.82
CA ASP A 75 8.62 5.90 -7.06
C ASP A 75 9.18 6.49 -5.74
N MET A 76 8.64 7.62 -5.27
CA MET A 76 8.93 8.25 -3.98
C MET A 76 7.63 8.44 -3.17
N ILE A 77 7.75 8.67 -1.86
CA ILE A 77 6.62 9.09 -1.03
C ILE A 77 6.93 10.46 -0.48
N SER A 78 6.21 11.46 -0.96
CA SER A 78 6.26 12.82 -0.44
C SER A 78 5.49 12.97 0.88
N LYS A 79 5.79 14.04 1.62
CA LYS A 79 5.04 14.41 2.84
C LYS A 79 3.54 14.57 2.57
N ASP A 80 3.18 15.17 1.45
CA ASP A 80 1.78 15.45 1.09
C ASP A 80 1.01 14.15 0.79
N GLU A 81 1.65 13.19 0.14
CA GLU A 81 1.06 11.87 -0.11
C GLU A 81 0.88 11.06 1.16
N LEU A 82 1.90 11.06 2.03
CA LEU A 82 1.80 10.44 3.35
C LEU A 82 0.65 11.07 4.16
N LEU A 83 0.51 12.39 4.15
CA LEU A 83 -0.59 13.10 4.80
C LEU A 83 -1.95 12.71 4.25
N ALA A 84 -2.09 12.66 2.92
CA ALA A 84 -3.33 12.27 2.28
C ALA A 84 -3.78 10.86 2.73
N ILE A 85 -2.85 9.91 2.77
CA ILE A 85 -3.15 8.54 3.22
C ILE A 85 -3.48 8.49 4.71
N LEU A 86 -2.73 9.21 5.56
CA LEU A 86 -3.05 9.30 6.98
C LEU A 86 -4.45 9.88 7.19
N HIS A 87 -4.79 10.96 6.48
CA HIS A 87 -6.14 11.56 6.53
C HIS A 87 -7.24 10.55 6.18
N MET A 88 -7.04 9.73 5.14
CA MET A 88 -8.00 8.67 4.78
C MET A 88 -8.15 7.63 5.90
N MET A 89 -7.05 7.25 6.57
CA MET A 89 -7.06 6.18 7.58
C MET A 89 -7.65 6.58 8.93
N VAL A 90 -7.29 7.75 9.47
CA VAL A 90 -7.71 8.17 10.84
C VAL A 90 -8.97 9.04 10.87
N GLY A 91 -9.40 9.58 9.73
CA GLY A 91 -10.61 10.39 9.63
C GLY A 91 -10.56 11.63 10.54
N THR A 92 -11.68 12.00 11.15
CA THR A 92 -11.82 13.22 11.99
C THR A 92 -11.32 13.06 13.43
N ASN A 93 -10.68 11.93 13.77
CA ASN A 93 -10.29 11.62 15.15
C ASN A 93 -8.98 12.29 15.58
N ILE A 94 -8.20 12.85 14.64
CA ILE A 94 -6.89 13.48 14.88
C ILE A 94 -6.92 14.87 14.25
N SER A 95 -6.31 15.86 14.92
CA SER A 95 -6.22 17.21 14.37
C SER A 95 -5.26 17.29 13.19
N GLU A 96 -5.48 18.26 12.30
CA GLU A 96 -4.60 18.49 11.16
C GLU A 96 -3.15 18.80 11.59
N GLU A 97 -2.96 19.53 12.69
CA GLU A 97 -1.63 19.78 13.27
C GLU A 97 -0.94 18.51 13.75
N GLN A 98 -1.69 17.59 14.38
CA GLN A 98 -1.16 16.31 14.83
C GLN A 98 -0.81 15.41 13.64
N LEU A 99 -1.64 15.38 12.59
CA LEU A 99 -1.34 14.65 11.36
C LEU A 99 -0.08 15.18 10.68
N ASN A 100 0.05 16.50 10.55
CA ASN A 100 1.24 17.16 10.05
C ASN A 100 2.49 16.79 10.85
N SER A 101 2.39 16.81 12.18
CA SER A 101 3.50 16.43 13.06
C SER A 101 3.89 14.96 12.91
N ILE A 102 2.90 14.06 12.78
CA ILE A 102 3.14 12.62 12.54
C ILE A 102 3.83 12.42 11.19
N ALA A 103 3.32 13.02 10.11
CA ALA A 103 3.90 12.88 8.77
C ALA A 103 5.33 13.41 8.72
N GLU A 104 5.57 14.62 9.24
CA GLU A 104 6.89 15.24 9.27
C GLU A 104 7.90 14.40 10.04
N ARG A 105 7.50 13.90 11.22
CA ARG A 105 8.35 13.01 12.01
C ARG A 105 8.62 11.69 11.30
N THR A 106 7.64 11.15 10.57
CA THR A 106 7.80 9.90 9.81
C THR A 106 8.80 10.07 8.68
N ILE A 107 8.73 11.18 7.92
CA ILE A 107 9.73 11.50 6.88
C ILE A 107 11.11 11.59 7.51
N VAL A 108 11.29 12.41 8.55
CA VAL A 108 12.60 12.61 9.21
C VAL A 108 13.20 11.31 9.79
N GLU A 109 12.36 10.38 10.25
CA GLU A 109 12.84 9.10 10.79
C GLU A 109 13.19 8.07 9.71
N ALA A 110 12.63 8.20 8.50
CA ALA A 110 12.82 7.26 7.40
C ALA A 110 13.84 7.71 6.35
N ASP A 111 13.92 9.03 6.12
CA ASP A 111 14.84 9.69 5.18
C ASP A 111 16.29 9.57 5.67
N GLU A 112 17.12 8.82 4.93
CA GLU A 112 18.53 8.61 5.21
C GLU A 112 19.44 9.47 4.32
N ASP A 113 18.96 9.94 3.17
CA ASP A 113 19.76 10.68 2.19
C ASP A 113 19.52 12.20 2.16
N GLY A 114 18.48 12.66 2.86
CA GLY A 114 18.14 14.06 3.11
C GLY A 114 17.32 14.73 2.02
N ASP A 115 16.67 13.96 1.13
CA ASP A 115 15.85 14.50 0.05
C ASP A 115 14.42 14.91 0.47
N GLN A 116 14.06 14.68 1.74
CA GLN A 116 12.75 14.95 2.35
C GLN A 116 11.60 14.13 1.76
N MET A 117 11.91 13.01 1.10
CA MET A 117 10.98 12.02 0.61
C MET A 117 11.33 10.65 1.20
N ILE A 118 10.53 9.64 0.91
CA ILE A 118 10.84 8.26 1.28
C ILE A 118 10.93 7.44 0.01
N SER A 119 12.15 7.02 -0.34
CA SER A 119 12.40 6.05 -1.40
C SER A 119 11.91 4.65 -1.02
N PHE A 120 11.79 3.76 -2.02
CA PHE A 120 11.43 2.36 -1.76
C PHE A 120 12.42 1.65 -0.82
N GLU A 121 13.72 1.94 -0.96
CA GLU A 121 14.78 1.40 -0.11
C GLU A 121 14.61 1.83 1.35
N GLU A 122 14.33 3.12 1.60
CA GLU A 122 14.08 3.66 2.94
C GLU A 122 12.80 3.12 3.54
N PHE A 123 11.74 3.01 2.75
CA PHE A 123 10.50 2.36 3.17
C PHE A 123 10.73 0.91 3.62
N CYS A 124 11.56 0.16 2.87
CA CYS A 124 11.93 -1.21 3.24
C CYS A 124 12.73 -1.27 4.55
N LYS A 125 13.66 -0.32 4.77
CA LYS A 125 14.44 -0.21 6.00
C LYS A 125 13.57 0.16 7.20
N ALA A 126 12.69 1.17 7.06
CA ALA A 126 11.76 1.60 8.09
C ALA A 126 10.86 0.44 8.56
N LEU A 127 10.45 -0.45 7.64
CA LEU A 127 9.62 -1.60 7.95
C LEU A 127 10.40 -2.90 8.24
N GLN A 128 11.73 -2.87 8.32
CA GLN A 128 12.57 -4.08 8.48
C GLN A 128 12.18 -4.93 9.69
N ARG A 129 11.78 -4.29 10.80
CA ARG A 129 11.39 -4.97 12.05
C ARG A 129 9.89 -5.33 12.11
N THR A 130 9.13 -4.99 11.08
CA THR A 130 7.70 -5.29 10.98
C THR A 130 7.48 -6.62 10.27
N ASP A 131 6.63 -7.48 10.83
CA ASP A 131 6.16 -8.72 10.19
C ASP A 131 5.10 -8.41 9.11
N VAL A 132 5.56 -7.84 7.99
CA VAL A 132 4.74 -7.46 6.84
C VAL A 132 4.15 -8.70 6.17
N GLU A 133 4.89 -9.82 6.16
CA GLU A 133 4.42 -11.08 5.59
C GLU A 133 3.13 -11.58 6.23
N GLN A 134 3.03 -11.49 7.56
CA GLN A 134 1.80 -11.83 8.28
C GLN A 134 0.73 -10.75 8.16
N LYS A 135 1.10 -9.46 8.33
CA LYS A 135 0.12 -8.36 8.33
C LYS A 135 -0.57 -8.17 6.99
N MET A 136 0.13 -8.37 5.87
CA MET A 136 -0.43 -8.29 4.52
C MET A 136 -0.88 -9.66 4.00
N SER A 137 -1.42 -10.52 4.87
CA SER A 137 -1.96 -11.83 4.47
C SER A 137 -3.43 -11.96 4.80
N ILE A 138 -4.23 -12.31 3.79
CA ILE A 138 -5.65 -12.67 4.00
C ILE A 138 -5.69 -14.15 4.37
N ARG A 139 -6.17 -14.43 5.58
CA ARG A 139 -6.52 -15.78 6.00
C ARG A 139 -8.00 -15.97 5.71
N PHE A 140 -8.32 -16.64 4.62
CA PHE A 140 -9.66 -17.21 4.47
C PHE A 140 -9.81 -18.21 5.62
N LEU A 141 -10.75 -17.95 6.52
CA LEU A 141 -11.06 -18.80 7.67
C LEU A 141 -11.14 -20.27 7.21
N ASN A 142 -10.54 -21.17 8.01
CA ASN A 142 -10.89 -22.58 7.97
C ASN A 142 -12.34 -22.76 8.44
#